data_AF-A0A963FDC8-F1
#
_entry.id   AF-A0A963FDC8-F1
#
_cell.length_a   1.000
_cell.length_b   1.000
_cell.length_c   1.000
_cell.angle_alpha   90.00
_cell.angle_beta   90.00
_cell.angle_gamma   90.00
#
_symmetry.space_group_name_H-M   'P 1'
#
loop_
_entity.id
_entity.type
_entity.pdbx_description
1 polymer ?
#
loop_
_entity_poly.entity_id
_entity_poly.type
_entity_poly.pdbx_seq_one_letter_code
_entity_poly.pdbx_strand_id
1 'polypeptide(L)'
;MNFVPSKDELQHAYEFMKGKGIPKMPDIVLELQKECAQYEPNLRKVGTILEKDMALSGLVLKTVNSANFGLQRKVESIPHATMLLGLNTLKDAVLISALKVALGEQSQFQELIWRVSQGNALGAKALAFDMEGISV
;
A
#
# COMPACT_ATOMS: atom_id res chain seq x y z
N MET A 1 7.02 -30.40 -10.19
CA MET A 1 5.73 -29.67 -10.18
C MET A 1 5.80 -28.63 -11.29
N ASN A 2 5.06 -28.80 -12.38
CA ASN A 2 5.00 -27.79 -13.43
C ASN A 2 4.17 -26.61 -12.93
N PHE A 3 4.79 -25.45 -12.80
CA PHE A 3 4.16 -24.20 -12.34
C PHE A 3 3.46 -23.43 -13.49
N VAL A 4 3.44 -24.01 -14.69
CA VAL A 4 2.82 -23.41 -15.86
C VAL A 4 1.37 -23.90 -15.94
N PRO A 5 0.38 -23.01 -15.78
CA PRO A 5 -1.02 -23.38 -15.92
C PRO A 5 -1.30 -23.88 -17.34
N SER A 6 -2.19 -24.86 -17.43
CA SER A 6 -2.70 -25.40 -18.67
C SER A 6 -3.49 -24.36 -19.47
N LYS A 7 -3.64 -24.60 -20.79
CA LYS A 7 -4.39 -23.71 -21.68
C LYS A 7 -5.84 -23.52 -21.20
N ASP A 8 -6.45 -24.55 -20.66
CA ASP A 8 -7.82 -24.51 -20.13
C ASP A 8 -7.90 -23.65 -18.86
N GLU A 9 -6.91 -23.72 -17.96
CA GLU A 9 -6.85 -22.86 -16.76
C GLU A 9 -6.69 -21.38 -17.14
N LEU A 10 -5.85 -21.07 -18.14
CA LEU A 10 -5.69 -19.72 -18.65
C LEU A 10 -6.96 -19.18 -19.31
N GLN A 11 -7.69 -20.04 -20.04
CA GLN A 11 -8.95 -19.69 -20.68
C GLN A 11 -10.02 -19.33 -19.64
N HIS A 12 -10.17 -20.16 -18.60
CA HIS A 12 -11.10 -19.87 -17.50
C HIS A 12 -10.73 -18.58 -16.74
N ALA A 13 -9.43 -18.35 -16.48
CA ALA A 13 -8.98 -17.12 -15.84
C ALA A 13 -9.27 -15.89 -16.71
N TYR A 14 -9.06 -15.98 -18.03
CA TYR A 14 -9.40 -14.91 -18.96
C TYR A 14 -10.91 -14.62 -18.97
N GLU A 15 -11.75 -15.65 -19.06
CA GLU A 15 -13.21 -15.49 -19.02
C GLU A 15 -13.71 -14.90 -17.70
N PHE A 16 -13.09 -15.28 -16.59
CA PHE A 16 -13.39 -14.70 -15.27
C PHE A 16 -13.01 -13.22 -15.18
N MET A 17 -11.87 -12.83 -15.77
CA MET A 17 -11.39 -11.45 -15.78
C MET A 17 -12.11 -10.59 -16.83
N LYS A 18 -12.62 -11.19 -17.91
CA LYS A 18 -13.31 -10.50 -19.00
C LYS A 18 -14.56 -9.78 -18.46
N GLY A 19 -14.53 -8.45 -18.49
CA GLY A 19 -15.61 -7.59 -17.97
C GLY A 19 -15.45 -7.18 -16.50
N LYS A 20 -14.48 -7.74 -15.77
CA LYS A 20 -14.05 -7.23 -14.45
C LYS A 20 -12.93 -6.22 -14.67
N GLY A 21 -13.28 -4.94 -14.65
CA GLY A 21 -12.31 -3.87 -14.77
C GLY A 21 -11.34 -3.87 -13.58
N ILE A 22 -10.05 -3.67 -13.85
CA ILE A 22 -9.09 -3.29 -12.80
C ILE A 22 -9.54 -1.92 -12.26
N PRO A 23 -9.72 -1.76 -10.95
CA PRO A 23 -10.18 -0.50 -10.39
C PRO A 23 -9.18 0.61 -10.72
N LYS A 24 -9.70 1.78 -11.06
CA LYS A 24 -8.86 2.96 -11.28
C LYS A 24 -8.20 3.36 -9.97
N MET A 25 -6.93 3.75 -10.05
CA MET A 25 -6.21 4.31 -8.91
C MET A 25 -6.89 5.63 -8.48
N PRO A 26 -7.16 5.86 -7.18
CA PRO A 26 -7.71 7.12 -6.70
C PRO A 26 -6.77 8.31 -6.97
N ASP A 27 -7.34 9.48 -7.31
CA ASP A 27 -6.56 10.68 -7.65
C ASP A 27 -5.64 11.15 -6.52
N ILE A 28 -6.09 11.00 -5.26
CA ILE A 28 -5.30 11.34 -4.06
C ILE A 28 -3.99 10.54 -3.97
N VAL A 29 -3.99 9.29 -4.44
CA VAL A 29 -2.77 8.45 -4.48
C VAL A 29 -1.82 8.95 -5.55
N LEU A 30 -2.34 9.37 -6.70
CA LEU A 30 -1.54 9.93 -7.79
C LEU A 30 -0.92 11.27 -7.35
N GLU A 31 -1.66 12.12 -6.64
CA GLU A 31 -1.17 13.38 -6.08
C GLU A 31 -0.02 13.12 -5.07
N LEU A 32 -0.18 12.11 -4.20
CA LEU A 32 0.85 11.72 -3.25
C LEU A 32 2.09 11.11 -3.90
N GLN A 33 1.92 10.26 -4.91
CA GLN A 33 3.06 9.72 -5.65
C GLN A 33 3.86 10.82 -6.33
N LYS A 34 3.20 11.83 -6.90
CA LYS A 34 3.87 12.99 -7.51
C LYS A 34 4.64 13.83 -6.49
N GLU A 35 4.09 14.03 -5.30
CA GLU A 35 4.76 14.77 -4.23
C GLU A 35 5.97 14.00 -3.68
N CYS A 36 5.83 12.69 -3.47
CA CYS A 36 6.91 11.84 -2.98
C CYS A 36 8.01 11.56 -4.02
N ALA A 37 7.78 11.86 -5.30
CA ALA A 37 8.77 11.71 -6.37
C ALA A 37 9.62 12.98 -6.58
N GLN A 38 9.35 14.06 -5.83
CA GLN A 38 10.16 15.27 -5.89
C GLN A 38 11.54 15.03 -5.27
N TYR A 39 12.54 15.80 -5.74
CA TYR A 39 13.89 15.78 -5.16
C TYR A 39 13.89 16.16 -3.66
N GLU A 40 13.01 17.09 -3.28
CA GLU A 40 12.73 17.45 -1.89
C GLU A 40 11.23 17.30 -1.59
N PRO A 41 10.78 16.14 -1.10
CA PRO A 41 9.37 15.92 -0.77
C PRO A 41 8.91 16.77 0.42
N ASN A 42 7.77 17.44 0.28
CA ASN A 42 7.22 18.24 1.37
C ASN A 42 6.28 17.42 2.28
N LEU A 43 6.79 17.03 3.46
CA LEU A 43 6.07 16.28 4.48
C LEU A 43 4.75 16.93 4.91
N ARG A 44 4.70 18.27 5.02
CA ARG A 44 3.46 18.98 5.39
C ARG A 44 2.43 18.87 4.28
N LYS A 45 2.87 19.02 3.03
CA LYS A 45 1.99 18.91 1.86
C LYS A 45 1.41 17.50 1.72
N VAL A 46 2.20 16.46 1.98
CA VAL A 46 1.71 15.07 2.06
C VAL A 46 0.62 14.92 3.12
N GLY A 47 0.83 15.47 4.32
CA GLY A 47 -0.18 15.50 5.37
C GLY A 47 -1.47 16.21 4.93
N THR A 48 -1.34 17.41 4.34
CA THR A 48 -2.48 18.18 3.83
C THR A 48 -3.23 17.46 2.70
N ILE A 49 -2.53 16.75 1.81
CA ILE A 49 -3.17 15.96 0.74
C ILE A 49 -4.03 14.85 1.35
N LEU A 50 -3.49 14.13 2.35
CA LEU A 50 -4.21 13.06 3.04
C LEU A 50 -5.41 13.56 3.83
N GLU A 51 -5.26 14.70 4.51
CA GLU A 51 -6.33 15.31 5.30
C GLU A 51 -7.57 15.71 4.47
N LYS A 52 -7.44 15.87 3.14
CA LYS A 52 -8.59 16.11 2.24
C LYS A 52 -9.57 14.94 2.20
N ASP A 53 -9.12 13.72 2.51
CA ASP A 53 -9.95 12.51 2.52
C ASP A 53 -9.91 11.85 3.91
N MET A 54 -10.96 12.11 4.70
CA MET A 54 -11.09 11.55 6.05
C MET A 54 -11.20 10.03 6.06
N ALA A 55 -11.82 9.42 5.03
CA ALA A 55 -12.00 7.98 4.97
C ALA A 55 -10.65 7.29 4.70
N LEU A 56 -9.89 7.81 3.74
CA LEU A 56 -8.54 7.32 3.47
C LEU A 56 -7.61 7.57 4.65
N SER A 57 -7.65 8.75 5.27
CA SER A 57 -6.85 9.06 6.45
C SER A 57 -7.11 8.10 7.61
N GLY A 58 -8.38 7.76 7.88
CA GLY A 58 -8.74 6.76 8.89
C GLY A 58 -8.17 5.36 8.57
N LEU A 59 -8.23 4.95 7.31
CA LEU A 59 -7.65 3.68 6.85
C LEU A 59 -6.12 3.67 6.93
N VAL A 60 -5.48 4.79 6.64
CA VAL A 60 -4.02 4.96 6.80
C VAL A 60 -3.64 4.81 8.25
N LEU A 61 -4.34 5.49 9.17
CA LEU A 61 -4.08 5.35 10.61
C LEU A 61 -4.35 3.93 11.11
N LYS A 62 -5.40 3.25 10.60
CA LYS A 62 -5.65 1.83 10.92
C LYS A 62 -4.52 0.93 10.42
N THR A 63 -4.00 1.19 9.22
CA THR A 63 -2.89 0.44 8.61
C THR A 63 -1.59 0.69 9.37
N VAL A 64 -1.26 1.94 9.70
CA VAL A 64 -0.08 2.31 10.49
C VAL A 64 -0.11 1.71 11.89
N ASN A 65 -1.27 1.68 12.53
CA ASN A 65 -1.42 1.10 13.87
C ASN A 65 -1.52 -0.44 13.86
N SER A 66 -1.39 -1.09 12.70
CA SER A 66 -1.37 -2.55 12.63
C SER A 66 -0.04 -3.12 13.18
N ALA A 67 -0.06 -4.40 13.55
CA ALA A 67 1.12 -5.09 14.06
C ALA A 67 2.33 -5.05 13.09
N ASN A 68 2.08 -4.84 11.79
CA ASN A 68 3.12 -4.75 10.76
C ASN A 68 4.12 -3.61 10.96
N PHE A 69 3.73 -2.51 11.62
CA PHE A 69 4.63 -1.37 11.85
C PHE A 69 5.27 -1.40 13.26
N GLY A 70 4.90 -2.36 14.12
CA GLY A 70 5.56 -2.60 15.40
C GLY A 70 5.57 -1.41 16.38
N LEU A 71 4.62 -0.50 16.27
CA LEU A 71 4.61 0.74 17.05
C LEU A 71 4.26 0.49 18.52
N GLN A 72 5.06 1.04 19.45
CA GLN A 72 4.83 0.94 20.90
C GLN A 72 3.64 1.78 21.38
N ARG A 73 3.30 2.85 20.65
CA ARG A 73 2.19 3.75 20.95
C ARG A 73 1.35 3.95 19.71
N LYS A 74 0.04 4.08 19.93
CA LYS A 74 -0.92 4.34 18.86
C LYS A 74 -0.71 5.74 18.28
N VAL A 75 -0.74 5.84 16.96
CA VAL A 75 -0.68 7.09 16.21
C VAL A 75 -2.08 7.60 15.95
N GLU A 76 -2.32 8.86 16.27
CA GLU A 76 -3.65 9.47 16.25
C GLU A 76 -3.84 10.50 15.13
N SER A 77 -2.76 10.91 14.44
CA SER A 77 -2.84 11.90 13.36
C SER A 77 -1.84 11.62 12.24
N ILE A 78 -2.16 12.04 11.02
CA ILE A 78 -1.27 11.92 9.86
C ILE A 78 0.04 12.68 10.06
N PRO A 79 0.06 13.93 10.58
CA PRO A 79 1.31 14.62 10.88
C PRO A 79 2.19 13.84 11.88
N HIS A 80 1.58 13.24 12.91
CA HIS A 80 2.31 12.40 13.87
C HIS A 80 2.87 11.14 13.20
N ALA A 81 2.08 10.45 12.35
CA ALA A 81 2.54 9.31 11.57
C ALA A 81 3.72 9.66 10.66
N THR A 82 3.65 10.84 10.03
CA THR A 82 4.68 11.37 9.13
C THR A 82 6.00 11.58 9.85
N MET A 83 5.97 12.18 11.04
CA MET A 83 7.16 12.41 11.87
C MET A 83 7.76 11.11 12.42
N LEU A 84 6.92 10.15 12.80
CA LEU A 84 7.36 8.91 13.42
C LEU A 84 7.92 7.90 12.42
N LEU A 85 7.30 7.76 11.25
CA LEU A 85 7.62 6.73 10.26
C LEU A 85 8.52 7.22 9.12
N GLY A 86 8.57 8.53 8.90
CA GLY A 86 9.18 9.13 7.72
C GLY A 86 8.32 9.00 6.44
N LEU A 87 8.70 9.75 5.40
CA LEU A 87 7.91 9.91 4.18
C LEU A 87 7.68 8.59 3.42
N ASN A 88 8.73 7.79 3.26
CA ASN A 88 8.68 6.57 2.44
C ASN A 88 7.74 5.52 3.06
N THR A 89 7.84 5.32 4.36
CA THR A 89 6.97 4.38 5.10
C THR A 89 5.53 4.86 5.13
N LEU A 90 5.30 6.18 5.27
CA LEU A 90 3.96 6.74 5.18
C LEU A 90 3.36 6.56 3.77
N LYS A 91 4.14 6.80 2.71
CA LYS A 91 3.74 6.57 1.32
C LYS A 91 3.31 5.11 1.11
N ASP A 92 4.09 4.16 1.61
CA ASP A 92 3.75 2.72 1.54
C ASP A 92 2.41 2.44 2.25
N ALA A 93 2.20 3.00 3.45
CA ALA A 93 0.96 2.84 4.20
C ALA A 93 -0.25 3.42 3.46
N VAL A 94 -0.08 4.56 2.78
CA VAL A 94 -1.14 5.16 1.95
C VAL A 94 -1.45 4.30 0.74
N LEU A 95 -0.44 3.83 0.02
CA LEU A 95 -0.63 2.97 -1.16
C LEU A 95 -1.39 1.70 -0.78
N ILE A 96 -1.01 1.06 0.33
CA ILE A 96 -1.71 -0.12 0.85
C ILE A 96 -3.17 0.24 1.18
N SER A 97 -3.40 1.36 1.85
CA SER A 97 -4.74 1.78 2.28
C SER A 97 -5.64 2.10 1.09
N ALA A 98 -5.14 2.83 0.10
CA ALA A 98 -5.90 3.17 -1.09
C ALA A 98 -6.17 1.95 -1.99
N LEU A 99 -5.22 1.01 -2.07
CA LEU A 99 -5.43 -0.23 -2.81
C LEU A 99 -6.50 -1.11 -2.16
N LYS A 100 -6.58 -1.13 -0.82
CA LYS A 100 -7.69 -1.76 -0.09
C LYS A 100 -9.04 -1.11 -0.43
N VAL A 101 -9.10 0.21 -0.52
CA VAL A 101 -10.33 0.92 -0.93
C VAL A 101 -10.71 0.55 -2.37
N ALA A 102 -9.75 0.59 -3.29
CA ALA A 102 -9.97 0.30 -4.70
C ALA A 102 -10.44 -1.14 -4.96
N LEU A 103 -9.96 -2.10 -4.16
CA LEU A 103 -10.31 -3.52 -4.28
C LEU A 103 -11.56 -3.93 -3.47
N GLY A 104 -12.03 -3.08 -2.55
CA GLY A 104 -13.18 -3.36 -1.67
C GLY A 104 -12.87 -4.36 -0.53
N GLU A 105 -13.80 -4.47 0.42
CA GLU A 105 -13.78 -5.35 1.62
C GLU A 105 -14.98 -6.34 1.52
N GLN A 106 -15.01 -7.60 2.00
CA GLN A 106 -14.14 -8.48 2.81
C GLN A 106 -14.43 -9.95 2.46
N SER A 107 -13.40 -10.73 2.11
CA SER A 107 -13.41 -12.17 2.37
C SER A 107 -12.14 -12.54 3.14
N GLN A 108 -12.21 -13.56 4.00
CA GLN A 108 -11.03 -14.06 4.72
C GLN A 108 -9.88 -14.41 3.76
N PHE A 109 -10.20 -14.79 2.53
CA PHE A 109 -9.24 -15.03 1.46
C PHE A 109 -8.51 -13.76 1.01
N GLN A 110 -9.21 -12.64 0.85
CA GLN A 110 -8.58 -11.35 0.55
C GLN A 110 -7.69 -10.89 1.71
N GLU A 111 -8.10 -11.07 2.97
CA GLU A 111 -7.22 -10.77 4.12
C GLU A 111 -5.94 -11.61 4.13
N LEU A 112 -6.04 -12.91 3.77
CA LEU A 112 -4.87 -13.78 3.65
C LEU A 112 -3.93 -13.30 2.53
N ILE A 113 -4.48 -12.98 1.35
CA ILE A 113 -3.70 -12.42 0.22
C ILE A 113 -3.00 -11.12 0.66
N TRP A 114 -3.71 -10.26 1.39
CA TRP A 114 -3.16 -9.00 1.87
C TRP A 114 -2.01 -9.20 2.85
N ARG A 115 -2.13 -10.15 3.78
CA ARG A 115 -1.08 -10.46 4.74
C ARG A 115 0.16 -11.03 4.05
N VAL A 116 -0.02 -11.97 3.13
CA VAL A 116 1.10 -12.57 2.39
C VAL A 116 1.78 -11.53 1.49
N SER A 117 1.00 -10.73 0.76
CA SER A 117 1.56 -9.70 -0.14
C SER A 117 2.35 -8.64 0.62
N GLN A 118 1.84 -8.18 1.77
CA GLN A 118 2.57 -7.24 2.64
C GLN A 118 3.83 -7.88 3.23
N GLY A 119 3.76 -9.14 3.66
CA GLY A 119 4.93 -9.88 4.16
C GLY A 119 6.04 -9.98 3.11
N ASN A 120 5.68 -10.32 1.87
CA ASN A 120 6.63 -10.36 0.76
C ASN A 120 7.24 -8.99 0.44
N ALA A 121 6.43 -7.93 0.45
CA ALA A 121 6.90 -6.57 0.20
C ALA A 121 7.87 -6.09 1.29
N LEU A 122 7.55 -6.34 2.56
CA LEU A 122 8.44 -6.02 3.69
C LEU A 122 9.72 -6.84 3.65
N GLY A 123 9.64 -8.13 3.33
CA GLY A 123 10.81 -8.99 3.16
C GLY A 123 11.72 -8.51 2.02
N ALA A 124 11.14 -8.18 0.86
CA ALA A 124 11.90 -7.63 -0.27
C ALA A 124 12.55 -6.29 0.08
N LYS A 125 11.84 -5.41 0.80
CA LYS A 125 12.37 -4.13 1.28
C LYS A 125 13.51 -4.34 2.27
N ALA A 126 13.38 -5.25 3.23
CA ALA A 126 14.42 -5.58 4.19
C ALA A 126 15.67 -6.12 3.49
N LEU A 127 15.51 -7.04 2.54
CA LEU A 127 16.61 -7.55 1.73
C LEU A 127 17.30 -6.44 0.91
N ALA A 128 16.52 -5.51 0.34
CA ALA A 128 17.08 -4.37 -0.37
C ALA A 128 17.89 -3.43 0.54
N PHE A 129 17.50 -3.27 1.81
CA PHE A 129 18.27 -2.49 2.79
C PHE A 129 19.56 -3.20 3.21
N ASP A 130 19.54 -4.52 3.39
CA ASP A 130 20.73 -5.30 3.77
C ASP A 130 21.74 -5.43 2.61
N MET A 131 21.28 -5.31 1.37
CA MET A 131 22.14 -5.30 0.18
C MET A 131 22.63 -3.87 -0.10
N GLU A 132 23.62 -3.39 0.65
CA GLU A 132 24.33 -2.14 0.34
C GLU A 132 24.87 -2.18 -1.11
N GLY A 133 24.22 -1.45 -2.04
CA GLY A 133 24.68 -1.33 -3.43
C GLY A 133 23.65 -0.91 -4.47
N ILE A 134 22.35 -0.95 -4.17
CA ILE A 134 21.30 -0.49 -5.10
C ILE A 134 20.44 0.55 -4.38
N SER A 135 20.74 1.83 -4.62
CA SER A 135 19.88 2.94 -4.19
C SER A 135 18.52 2.82 -4.87
N VAL A 136 17.45 2.72 -4.09
CA VAL A 136 16.06 2.93 -4.54
C VAL A 136 15.59 4.30 -4.07
#